data_AF-A0A531M318-F1
#
_entry.id   AF-A0A531M318-F1
#
_cell.length_a   1.000
_cell.length_b   1.000
_cell.length_c   1.000
_cell.angle_alpha   90.00
_cell.angle_beta   90.00
_cell.angle_gamma   90.00
#
_symmetry.space_group_name_H-M   'P 1'
#
loop_
_entity.id
_entity.type
_entity.pdbx_description
1 polymer ?
#
loop_
_entity_poly.entity_id
_entity_poly.type
_entity_poly.pdbx_seq_one_letter_code
_entity_poly.pdbx_strand_id
1 'polypeptide(L)'
;KEDIEEERRLLYVAMTRAKDSLNLVMPQRFFPHGQAARGDRHLYASRTRFIPSSILAAFQQLSWPAAQAAQGRAARPEVRVDIGARMRGMWK
;
A
#
# COMPACT_ATOMS: atom_id res chain seq x y z
N LYS A 1 13.80 -19.06 -8.07
CA LYS A 1 14.93 -18.08 -7.90
C LYS A 1 15.15 -17.33 -9.21
N GLU A 2 15.17 -18.04 -10.34
CA GLU A 2 15.22 -17.45 -11.68
C GLU A 2 14.04 -16.52 -11.97
N ASP A 3 12.83 -16.84 -11.49
CA ASP A 3 11.63 -16.00 -11.73
C ASP A 3 11.78 -14.58 -11.18
N ILE A 4 12.32 -14.43 -9.96
CA ILE A 4 12.55 -13.12 -9.34
C ILE A 4 13.60 -12.31 -10.10
N GLU A 5 14.60 -13.00 -10.66
CA GLU A 5 15.63 -12.36 -11.49
C GLU A 5 15.09 -11.91 -12.83
N GLU A 6 14.15 -12.67 -13.40
CA GLU A 6 13.41 -12.28 -14.59
C GLU A 6 12.48 -11.10 -14.31
N GLU A 7 11.72 -11.12 -13.23
CA GLU A 7 10.89 -9.97 -12.81
C GLU A 7 11.72 -8.70 -12.61
N ARG A 8 12.93 -8.83 -12.05
CA ARG A 8 13.87 -7.72 -11.92
C ARG A 8 14.30 -7.18 -13.28
N ARG A 9 14.62 -8.06 -14.24
CA ARG A 9 14.95 -7.66 -15.62
C ARG A 9 13.79 -6.96 -16.30
N LEU A 10 12.57 -7.44 -16.12
CA LEU A 10 11.37 -6.81 -16.67
C LEU A 10 11.19 -5.38 -16.15
N LEU A 11 11.33 -5.16 -14.84
CA LEU A 11 11.28 -3.81 -14.27
C LEU A 11 12.43 -2.93 -14.79
N TYR A 12 13.65 -3.46 -14.84
CA TYR A 12 14.82 -2.73 -15.33
C TYR A 12 14.64 -2.25 -16.77
N VAL A 13 14.17 -3.13 -17.66
CA VAL A 13 13.86 -2.75 -19.05
C VAL A 13 12.78 -1.69 -19.08
N ALA A 14 11.68 -1.84 -18.33
CA ALA A 14 10.61 -0.83 -18.31
C ALA A 14 11.13 0.55 -17.86
N MET A 15 12.00 0.61 -16.86
CA MET A 15 12.59 1.86 -16.37
C MET A 15 13.56 2.50 -17.38
N THR A 16 14.41 1.69 -18.03
CA THR A 16 15.44 2.18 -18.96
C THR A 16 14.92 2.49 -20.36
N ARG A 17 13.68 2.07 -20.69
CA ARG A 17 13.01 2.45 -21.93
C ARG A 17 12.52 3.90 -21.94
N ALA A 18 12.35 4.52 -20.77
CA ALA A 18 11.99 5.93 -20.67
C ALA A 18 13.16 6.81 -21.14
N LYS A 19 12.93 7.65 -22.15
CA LYS A 19 13.95 8.54 -22.71
C LYS A 19 14.01 9.88 -22.00
N ASP A 20 12.85 10.52 -21.82
CA ASP A 20 12.76 11.90 -21.32
C ASP A 20 12.23 11.96 -19.88
N SER A 21 11.22 11.15 -19.55
CA SER A 21 10.65 11.12 -18.20
C SER A 21 10.19 9.72 -17.80
N LEU A 22 10.45 9.34 -16.55
CA LEU A 22 10.02 8.08 -15.95
C LEU A 22 9.05 8.38 -14.80
N ASN A 23 7.82 7.88 -14.91
CA ASN A 23 6.82 7.96 -13.86
C ASN A 23 6.45 6.55 -13.41
N LEU A 24 6.62 6.27 -12.12
CA LEU A 24 6.26 4.99 -11.52
C LEU A 24 5.03 5.17 -10.64
N VAL A 25 3.99 4.37 -10.91
CA VAL A 25 2.71 4.46 -10.19
C VAL A 25 2.48 3.17 -9.41
N MET A 26 2.09 3.33 -8.14
CA MET A 26 1.66 2.24 -7.28
C MET A 26 0.21 2.51 -6.84
N PRO A 27 -0.77 1.76 -7.35
CA PRO A 27 -2.17 1.95 -6.96
C PRO A 27 -2.37 1.53 -5.50
N GLN A 28 -3.10 2.30 -4.71
CA GLN A 28 -3.40 1.92 -3.34
C GLN A 28 -4.27 0.64 -3.28
N ARG A 29 -5.28 0.56 -4.15
CA ARG A 29 -6.22 -0.57 -4.24
C ARG A 29 -6.18 -1.16 -5.65
N PHE A 30 -5.96 -2.46 -5.74
CA PHE A 30 -6.01 -3.24 -6.98
C PHE A 30 -7.18 -4.22 -6.93
N PHE A 31 -8.03 -4.21 -7.95
CA PHE A 31 -9.20 -5.08 -8.04
C PHE A 31 -8.87 -6.31 -8.90
N PRO A 32 -8.95 -7.53 -8.35
CA PRO A 32 -8.65 -8.73 -9.10
C PRO A 32 -9.69 -8.97 -10.19
N HIS A 33 -9.23 -9.50 -11.33
CA HIS A 33 -10.09 -9.93 -12.41
C HIS A 33 -10.95 -11.14 -11.99
N GLY A 34 -12.12 -11.30 -12.61
CA GLY A 34 -13.02 -12.44 -12.36
C GLY A 34 -13.97 -12.28 -11.16
N GLN A 35 -14.03 -11.11 -10.54
CA GLN A 35 -15.07 -10.80 -9.54
C GLN A 35 -16.39 -10.42 -10.21
N ALA A 36 -17.50 -10.61 -9.50
CA ALA A 36 -18.82 -10.17 -9.95
C ALA A 36 -18.83 -8.66 -10.25
N ALA A 37 -19.71 -8.21 -11.16
CA ALA A 37 -19.78 -6.81 -11.60
C ALA A 37 -19.96 -5.77 -10.47
N ARG A 38 -20.43 -6.21 -9.29
CA ARG A 38 -20.57 -5.40 -8.06
C ARG A 38 -19.65 -5.85 -6.92
N GLY A 39 -18.58 -6.58 -7.22
CA GLY A 39 -17.60 -7.01 -6.23
C GLY A 39 -16.72 -5.85 -5.75
N ASP A 40 -16.54 -5.73 -4.42
CA ASP A 40 -15.63 -4.75 -3.79
C ASP A 40 -14.34 -5.40 -3.25
N ARG A 41 -14.04 -6.63 -3.71
CA ARG A 41 -12.80 -7.30 -3.30
C ARG A 41 -11.63 -6.56 -3.91
N HIS A 42 -10.68 -6.17 -3.08
CA HIS A 42 -9.48 -5.50 -3.53
C HIS A 42 -8.30 -5.94 -2.69
N LEU A 43 -7.11 -5.81 -3.27
CA LEU A 43 -5.85 -5.99 -2.60
C LEU A 43 -5.19 -4.63 -2.43
N TYR A 44 -4.48 -4.46 -1.33
CA TYR A 44 -3.62 -3.30 -1.15
C TYR A 44 -2.27 -3.57 -1.80
N ALA A 45 -1.84 -2.67 -2.69
CA ALA A 45 -0.50 -2.79 -3.25
C ALA A 45 0.53 -2.24 -2.26
N SER A 46 1.67 -2.91 -2.20
CA SER A 46 2.86 -2.44 -1.51
C SER A 46 3.93 -2.09 -2.52
N ARG A 47 4.90 -1.26 -2.11
CA ARG A 47 6.01 -0.88 -2.98
C ARG A 47 6.78 -2.13 -3.39
N THR A 48 7.08 -2.25 -4.67
CA THR A 48 7.86 -3.39 -5.18
C THR A 48 9.20 -3.49 -4.46
N ARG A 49 9.65 -4.72 -4.21
CA ARG A 49 10.92 -5.01 -3.54
C ARG A 49 12.14 -4.52 -4.31
N PHE A 50 12.00 -4.30 -5.62
CA PHE A 50 13.06 -3.81 -6.49
C PHE A 50 13.26 -2.28 -6.38
N ILE A 51 12.39 -1.57 -5.65
CA ILE A 51 12.56 -0.15 -5.32
C ILE A 51 12.71 -0.03 -3.79
N PRO A 52 13.92 -0.30 -3.25
CA PRO A 52 14.19 -0.16 -1.83
C PRO A 52 14.24 1.31 -1.40
N SER A 53 14.19 1.54 -0.09
CA SER A 53 14.24 2.90 0.48
C SER A 53 15.52 3.67 0.12
N SER A 54 16.62 2.95 -0.13
CA SER A 54 17.92 3.53 -0.45
C SER A 54 17.94 4.33 -1.76
N ILE A 55 17.07 4.01 -2.72
CA ILE A 55 17.04 4.69 -4.02
C ILE A 55 15.91 5.72 -4.15
N LEU A 56 15.05 5.84 -3.13
CA LEU A 56 13.91 6.77 -3.20
C LEU A 56 14.31 8.23 -3.34
N ALA A 57 15.52 8.59 -2.92
CA ALA A 57 16.05 9.94 -3.09
C ALA A 57 16.24 10.32 -4.57
N ALA A 58 16.33 9.34 -5.48
CA ALA A 58 16.40 9.57 -6.92
C ALA A 58 15.02 9.84 -7.56
N PHE A 59 13.93 9.69 -6.81
CA PHE A 59 12.57 9.89 -7.30
C PHE A 59 11.88 11.04 -6.57
N GLN A 60 11.06 11.78 -7.29
CA GLN A 60 10.06 12.64 -6.65
C GLN A 60 8.94 11.75 -6.09
N GLN A 61 8.76 11.79 -4.76
CA GLN A 61 7.74 10.99 -4.08
C GLN A 61 6.43 11.78 -4.00
N LEU A 62 5.39 11.29 -4.68
CA LEU A 62 4.08 11.92 -4.74
C LEU A 62 2.98 10.95 -4.28
N SER A 63 1.95 11.49 -3.64
CA SER A 63 0.71 10.74 -3.35
C SER A 63 -0.42 11.30 -4.20
N TRP A 64 -1.25 10.42 -4.73
CA TRP A 64 -2.47 10.80 -5.45
C TRP A 64 -3.68 10.03 -4.89
N PRO A 65 -4.75 10.72 -4.46
CA PRO A 65 -4.84 12.17 -4.31
C PRO A 65 -3.82 12.68 -3.28
N ALA A 66 -3.42 13.95 -3.40
CA ALA A 66 -2.48 14.56 -2.48
C ALA A 66 -2.98 14.36 -1.05
N ALA A 67 -2.16 13.72 -0.21
CA ALA A 67 -2.51 13.52 1.19
C ALA A 67 -2.82 14.88 1.80
N GLN A 68 -4.08 15.10 2.19
CA GLN A 68 -4.41 16.28 3.00
C GLN A 68 -3.58 16.18 4.27
N ALA A 69 -2.85 17.24 4.60
CA ALA A 69 -2.15 17.33 5.88
C ALA A 69 -3.16 16.95 6.95
N ALA A 70 -2.87 15.90 7.71
CA ALA A 70 -3.76 15.44 8.76
C ALA A 70 -3.93 16.62 9.71
N GLN A 71 -5.08 17.31 9.64
CA GLN A 71 -5.51 18.20 10.70
C GLN A 71 -5.43 17.35 11.97
N GLY A 72 -4.57 17.79 12.90
CA GLY A 72 -4.06 16.96 14.00
C GLY A 72 -5.12 15.98 14.48
N ARG A 73 -4.80 14.68 14.39
CA ARG A 73 -5.71 13.59 14.74
C ARG A 73 -6.37 13.98 16.06
N ALA A 74 -7.66 14.32 16.05
CA ALA A 74 -8.38 14.61 17.28
C ALA A 74 -8.11 13.44 18.22
N ALA A 75 -7.68 13.75 19.46
CA ALA A 75 -7.32 12.74 20.44
C ALA A 75 -8.43 11.68 20.44
N ARG A 76 -8.11 10.48 19.93
CA ARG A 76 -9.06 9.38 19.99
C ARG A 76 -9.33 9.18 21.48
N PRO A 77 -10.59 9.22 21.93
CA PRO A 77 -10.87 8.87 23.30
C PRO A 77 -10.25 7.49 23.55
N GLU A 78 -9.43 7.40 24.59
CA GLU A 78 -8.79 6.17 25.00
C GLU A 78 -9.90 5.26 25.54
N VAL A 79 -10.57 4.53 24.65
CA VAL A 79 -11.60 3.58 25.04
C VAL A 79 -10.90 2.40 25.69
N ARG A 80 -10.67 2.51 27.01
CA ARG A 80 -10.19 1.41 27.85
C ARG A 80 -11.36 0.45 28.08
N VAL A 81 -11.46 -0.55 27.22
CA VAL A 81 -12.39 -1.66 27.43
C VAL A 81 -11.78 -2.61 28.46
N ASP A 82 -12.36 -2.70 29.65
CA ASP A 82 -12.01 -3.73 30.63
C ASP A 82 -12.56 -5.09 30.15
N ILE A 83 -11.70 -5.83 29.45
CA ILE A 83 -12.00 -7.18 28.95
C ILE A 83 -12.29 -8.13 30.12
N GLY A 84 -11.66 -7.94 31.28
CA GLY A 84 -11.84 -8.80 32.47
C GLY A 84 -13.23 -8.65 33.09
N ALA A 85 -13.74 -7.42 33.20
CA ALA A 85 -15.12 -7.18 33.63
C ALA A 85 -16.14 -7.79 32.66
N ARG A 86 -15.87 -7.70 31.35
CA ARG A 86 -16.75 -8.23 30.30
C ARG A 86 -16.80 -9.76 30.29
N MET A 87 -15.69 -10.43 30.59
CA MET A 87 -15.63 -11.89 30.70
C MET A 87 -16.36 -12.42 31.96
N ARG A 88 -16.27 -11.73 33.11
CA ARG A 88 -17.00 -12.13 34.33
C ARG A 88 -18.52 -12.01 34.18
N GLY A 89 -19.01 -11.07 33.38
CA GLY A 89 -20.44 -10.91 33.11
C GLY A 89 -21.06 -12.02 32.25
N MET A 90 -20.26 -12.83 31.55
CA MET A 90 -20.75 -13.94 30.73
C MET A 90 -20.99 -15.23 31.53
N TRP A 91 -20.59 -15.28 32.79
CA TRP A 91 -20.66 -16.46 33.65
C TRP A 91 -21.63 -16.25 34.83
N LYS A 92 -22.75 -15.59 34.54
CA LYS A 92 -23.89 -15.46 35.44
C LYS A 92 -25.14 -16.03 34.80
#